data_AF-A0A8S9BN07-F1
#
_entry.id   AF-A0A8S9BN07-F1
#
_cell.length_a   1.000
_cell.length_b   1.000
_cell.length_c   1.000
_cell.angle_alpha   90.00
_cell.angle_beta   90.00
_cell.angle_gamma   90.00
#
_symmetry.space_group_name_H-M   'P 1'
#
loop_
_entity.id
_entity.type
_entity.pdbx_description
1 polymer ?
#
loop_
_entity_poly.entity_id
_entity_poly.type
_entity_poly.pdbx_seq_one_letter_code
_entity_poly.pdbx_strand_id
1 'polypeptide(L)'
;MNSRQVFKAYVGPFHSQNRLDFWANKNEDGPNDTHDEDDNNSRKTSNAHKLLKNQELVTAAVAMEKKLQLKQQQQLANLTVKQANHAKFQRKVAKKLLRLKEAMKIAEAGGIPKGFEEYPLYGGGDDEVTAAIKEKLWKDLLEIKPAVEKSNAIEAQIEKTIKFTKNRISIRYG
;
A
#
# COMPACT_ATOMS: atom_id res chain seq x y z
N MET A 1 -13.28 4.99 14.11
CA MET A 1 -12.96 5.88 15.25
C MET A 1 -13.98 7.01 15.33
N ASN A 2 -14.60 7.19 16.49
CA ASN A 2 -15.55 8.27 16.76
C ASN A 2 -14.79 9.60 16.96
N SER A 3 -15.28 10.73 16.46
CA SER A 3 -14.65 12.06 16.58
C SER A 3 -14.34 12.46 18.02
N ARG A 4 -15.12 11.95 19.00
CA ARG A 4 -14.84 12.10 20.44
C ARG A 4 -13.54 11.43 20.90
N GLN A 5 -13.14 10.31 20.29
CA GLN A 5 -11.91 9.60 20.66
C GLN A 5 -10.66 10.32 20.13
N VAL A 6 -10.76 10.92 18.94
CA VAL A 6 -9.67 11.73 18.34
C VAL A 6 -9.44 13.02 19.13
N PHE A 7 -10.52 13.66 19.61
CA PHE A 7 -10.42 14.84 20.48
C PHE A 7 -9.73 14.52 21.81
N LYS A 8 -10.07 13.40 22.46
CA LYS A 8 -9.39 12.98 23.70
C LYS A 8 -7.89 12.71 23.52
N ALA A 9 -7.48 12.19 22.36
CA ALA A 9 -6.07 11.93 22.08
C ALA A 9 -5.27 13.21 21.81
N TYR A 10 -5.88 14.23 21.19
CA TYR A 10 -5.20 15.48 20.82
C TYR A 10 -5.06 16.48 21.98
N VAL A 11 -6.00 16.44 22.94
CA VAL A 11 -6.02 17.38 24.07
C VAL A 11 -5.27 16.81 25.31
N GLY A 12 -4.82 15.55 25.25
CA GLY A 12 -4.21 14.85 26.38
C GLY A 12 -5.19 14.59 27.53
N PRO A 13 -4.82 13.81 28.56
CA PRO A 13 -5.62 13.72 29.77
C PRO A 13 -5.59 15.09 30.44
N PHE A 14 -6.72 15.81 30.35
CA PHE A 14 -7.00 16.92 31.26
C PHE A 14 -6.85 16.34 32.67
N HIS A 15 -5.70 16.58 33.30
CA HIS A 15 -5.51 16.28 34.71
C HIS A 15 -6.54 17.14 35.43
N SER A 16 -7.55 16.47 35.96
CA SER A 16 -8.56 17.02 36.85
C SER A 16 -7.86 17.47 38.13
N GLN A 17 -7.27 18.67 38.09
CA GLN A 17 -6.76 19.39 39.25
C GLN A 17 -7.36 20.78 39.39
N ASN A 18 -8.45 21.09 38.67
CA ASN A 18 -9.35 22.17 39.09
C ASN A 18 -10.54 21.56 39.79
N ARG A 19 -10.39 21.38 41.10
CA ARG A 19 -11.46 21.14 42.06
C ARG A 19 -12.62 22.11 41.77
N LEU A 20 -13.81 21.53 41.71
CA LEU A 20 -15.09 22.23 41.67
C LEU A 20 -15.34 22.97 43.00
N ASP A 21 -14.70 24.13 43.19
CA ASP A 21 -15.05 25.05 44.29
C ASP A 21 -15.87 26.26 43.77
N PHE A 22 -16.50 26.15 42.58
CA PHE A 22 -17.27 27.25 41.98
C PHE A 22 -18.73 27.32 42.49
N TRP A 23 -19.19 26.39 43.33
CA TRP A 23 -20.62 26.27 43.72
C TRP A 23 -20.89 26.04 45.22
N ALA A 24 -20.03 26.54 46.12
CA ALA A 24 -20.34 26.50 47.55
C ALA A 24 -19.77 27.72 48.31
N ASN A 25 -20.46 28.85 48.19
CA ASN A 25 -20.70 29.73 49.34
C ASN A 25 -21.74 30.80 48.96
N LYS A 26 -23.01 30.46 49.17
CA LYS A 26 -24.03 31.44 49.47
C LYS A 26 -24.36 31.32 50.95
N ASN A 27 -24.36 32.48 51.61
CA ASN A 27 -24.84 32.78 52.96
C ASN A 27 -23.76 32.66 54.06
N GLU A 28 -23.26 33.80 54.52
CA GLU A 28 -23.33 34.25 55.93
C GLU A 28 -22.77 35.69 56.07
N ASP A 29 -23.70 36.64 56.27
CA ASP A 29 -23.70 37.86 57.10
C ASP A 29 -22.44 38.74 57.31
N GLY A 30 -22.55 40.03 56.96
CA GLY A 30 -21.82 41.15 57.60
C GLY A 30 -21.38 42.31 56.68
N PRO A 31 -21.47 43.61 57.08
CA PRO A 31 -21.63 44.74 56.15
C PRO A 31 -20.38 45.61 55.90
N ASN A 32 -20.51 46.48 54.88
CA ASN A 32 -19.82 47.77 54.68
C ASN A 32 -18.45 47.75 53.96
N ASP A 33 -18.38 48.18 52.70
CA ASP A 33 -18.04 49.57 52.32
C ASP A 33 -18.01 49.73 50.79
N THR A 34 -18.53 50.86 50.35
CA THR A 34 -18.59 51.36 48.97
C THR A 34 -17.21 51.71 48.41
N HIS A 35 -16.91 51.28 47.17
CA HIS A 35 -16.28 52.15 46.16
C HIS A 35 -16.44 51.59 44.73
N ASP A 36 -17.19 52.38 43.96
CA ASP A 36 -17.15 52.72 42.52
C ASP A 36 -16.34 51.90 41.51
N GLU A 37 -17.10 51.51 40.48
CA GLU A 37 -16.88 51.70 39.04
C GLU A 37 -15.70 51.01 38.31
N ASP A 38 -16.13 50.37 37.22
CA ASP A 38 -15.45 50.21 35.93
C ASP A 38 -14.21 49.33 35.85
N ASP A 39 -14.44 48.04 35.54
CA ASP A 39 -13.76 47.35 34.42
C ASP A 39 -14.20 45.88 34.34
N ASN A 40 -15.37 45.60 33.77
CA ASN A 40 -15.83 44.22 33.60
C ASN A 40 -16.39 43.89 32.22
N ASN A 41 -15.80 44.48 31.17
CA ASN A 41 -16.21 44.18 29.79
C ASN A 41 -15.07 43.88 28.80
N SER A 42 -13.97 43.23 29.23
CA SER A 42 -12.88 42.88 28.31
C SER A 42 -12.20 41.53 28.59
N ARG A 43 -12.97 40.47 28.91
CA ARG A 43 -12.35 39.12 29.09
C ARG A 43 -13.24 37.91 28.79
N LYS A 44 -14.29 38.04 27.98
CA LYS A 44 -15.22 36.92 27.67
C LYS A 44 -15.18 36.38 26.23
N THR A 45 -14.17 36.70 25.42
CA THR A 45 -14.05 36.23 24.02
C THR A 45 -13.00 35.13 23.80
N SER A 46 -12.15 34.83 24.80
CA SER A 46 -11.00 33.92 24.62
C SER A 46 -11.40 32.46 24.40
N ASN A 47 -12.47 31.97 25.05
CA ASN A 47 -12.80 30.55 25.03
C ASN A 47 -13.57 30.11 23.77
N ALA A 48 -14.49 30.94 23.26
CA ALA A 48 -15.23 30.64 22.03
C ALA A 48 -14.31 30.58 20.80
N HIS A 49 -13.37 31.53 20.68
CA HIS A 49 -12.41 31.55 19.58
C HIS A 49 -11.45 30.34 19.65
N LYS A 50 -10.98 29.96 20.85
CA LYS A 50 -10.17 28.73 21.03
C LYS A 50 -10.95 27.48 20.65
N LEU A 51 -12.24 27.42 20.99
CA LEU A 51 -13.11 26.26 20.71
C LEU A 51 -13.38 26.11 19.20
N LEU A 52 -13.66 27.21 18.50
CA LEU A 52 -13.77 27.26 17.03
C LEU A 52 -12.49 26.81 16.35
N LYS A 53 -11.33 27.35 16.76
CA LYS A 53 -10.02 26.98 16.21
C LYS A 53 -9.70 25.49 16.42
N ASN A 54 -10.03 24.95 17.59
CA ASN A 54 -9.85 23.52 17.87
C ASN A 54 -10.77 22.65 17.01
N GLN A 55 -12.01 23.09 16.76
CA GLN A 55 -12.94 22.38 15.89
C GLN A 55 -12.45 22.35 14.44
N GLU A 56 -11.90 23.46 13.93
CA GLU A 56 -11.25 23.55 12.62
C GLU A 56 -10.01 22.63 12.51
N LEU A 57 -9.18 22.57 13.55
CA LEU A 57 -8.01 21.68 13.58
C LEU A 57 -8.43 20.21 13.56
N VAL A 58 -9.50 19.84 14.28
CA VAL A 58 -10.02 18.47 14.29
C VAL A 58 -10.62 18.10 12.93
N THR A 59 -11.40 18.98 12.31
CA THR A 59 -11.96 18.70 10.97
C THR A 59 -10.86 18.60 9.91
N ALA A 60 -9.84 19.46 9.98
CA ALA A 60 -8.66 19.36 9.12
C ALA A 60 -7.89 18.05 9.32
N ALA A 61 -7.69 17.62 10.57
CA ALA A 61 -7.04 16.35 10.90
C ALA A 61 -7.82 15.15 10.34
N VAL A 62 -9.13 15.11 10.51
CA VAL A 62 -10.00 14.05 9.96
C VAL A 62 -9.98 14.05 8.42
N ALA A 63 -9.99 15.22 7.78
CA ALA A 63 -9.91 15.32 6.33
C ALA A 63 -8.56 14.83 5.79
N MET A 64 -7.45 15.17 6.48
CA MET A 64 -6.11 14.67 6.14
C MET A 64 -6.01 13.15 6.33
N GLU A 65 -6.59 12.61 7.41
CA GLU A 65 -6.60 11.18 7.67
C GLU A 65 -7.38 10.40 6.59
N LYS A 66 -8.55 10.89 6.17
CA LYS A 66 -9.31 10.32 5.05
C LYS A 66 -8.53 10.34 3.74
N LYS A 67 -7.85 11.45 3.42
CA LYS A 67 -6.98 11.55 2.24
C LYS A 67 -5.83 10.54 2.29
N LEU A 68 -5.25 10.33 3.47
CA LEU A 68 -4.18 9.37 3.68
C LEU A 68 -4.66 7.93 3.53
N GLN A 69 -5.84 7.59 4.09
CA GLN A 69 -6.50 6.29 3.91
C GLN A 69 -6.73 5.99 2.44
N LEU A 70 -7.31 6.94 1.70
CA LEU A 70 -7.57 6.80 0.28
C LEU A 70 -6.27 6.51 -0.50
N LYS A 71 -5.20 7.26 -0.23
CA LYS A 71 -3.89 7.02 -0.85
C LYS A 71 -3.36 5.62 -0.55
N GLN A 72 -3.49 5.14 0.68
CA GLN A 72 -3.03 3.79 1.06
C GLN A 72 -3.85 2.68 0.39
N GLN A 73 -5.17 2.84 0.28
CA GLN A 73 -6.04 1.91 -0.43
C GLN A 73 -5.72 1.88 -1.92
N GLN A 74 -5.51 3.04 -2.55
CA GLN A 74 -5.09 3.13 -3.95
C GLN A 74 -3.72 2.46 -4.19
N GLN A 75 -2.76 2.65 -3.28
CA GLN A 75 -1.46 1.97 -3.35
C GLN A 75 -1.62 0.45 -3.29
N LEU A 76 -2.45 -0.07 -2.38
CA LEU A 76 -2.75 -1.50 -2.32
C LEU A 76 -3.40 -2.01 -3.61
N ALA A 77 -4.42 -1.31 -4.12
CA ALA A 77 -5.07 -1.68 -5.36
C ALA A 77 -4.06 -1.76 -6.52
N ASN A 78 -3.20 -0.75 -6.67
CA ASN A 78 -2.16 -0.73 -7.69
C ASN A 78 -1.17 -1.90 -7.55
N LEU A 79 -0.76 -2.24 -6.33
CA LEU A 79 0.12 -3.39 -6.08
C LEU A 79 -0.55 -4.72 -6.43
N THR A 80 -1.84 -4.88 -6.11
CA THR A 80 -2.59 -6.11 -6.47
C THR A 80 -2.75 -6.26 -7.99
N VAL A 81 -3.00 -5.17 -8.71
CA VAL A 81 -3.04 -5.20 -10.18
C VAL A 81 -1.68 -5.56 -10.77
N LYS A 82 -0.59 -4.99 -10.24
CA LYS A 82 0.78 -5.37 -10.64
C LYS A 82 1.06 -6.85 -10.40
N GLN A 83 0.64 -7.39 -9.26
CA GLN A 83 0.76 -8.82 -8.95
C GLN A 83 0.00 -9.69 -9.97
N ALA A 84 -1.25 -9.34 -10.28
CA ALA A 84 -2.06 -10.08 -11.25
C ALA A 84 -1.47 -10.05 -12.67
N ASN A 85 -0.96 -8.90 -13.10
CA ASN A 85 -0.29 -8.76 -14.38
C ASN A 85 1.02 -9.55 -14.44
N HIS A 86 1.78 -9.54 -13.35
CA HIS A 86 3.01 -10.32 -13.23
C HIS A 86 2.74 -11.83 -13.28
N ALA A 87 1.70 -12.31 -12.61
CA ALA A 87 1.26 -13.71 -12.70
C ALA A 87 0.86 -14.10 -14.14
N LYS A 88 0.21 -13.21 -14.90
CA LYS A 88 -0.07 -13.44 -16.33
C LYS A 88 1.21 -13.56 -17.15
N PHE A 89 2.21 -12.70 -16.89
CA PHE A 89 3.51 -12.76 -17.55
C PHE A 89 4.23 -14.07 -17.23
N GLN A 90 4.32 -14.46 -15.96
CA GLN A 90 4.90 -15.74 -15.54
C GLN A 90 4.25 -16.94 -16.24
N ARG A 91 2.92 -16.98 -16.32
CA ARG A 91 2.21 -18.04 -17.05
C ARG A 91 2.61 -18.10 -18.53
N LYS A 92 2.81 -16.95 -19.19
CA LYS A 92 3.28 -16.91 -20.58
C LYS A 92 4.70 -17.45 -20.71
N VAL A 93 5.62 -17.01 -19.84
CA VAL A 93 7.01 -17.46 -19.84
C VAL A 93 7.10 -18.95 -19.54
N ALA A 94 6.36 -19.44 -18.54
CA ALA A 94 6.30 -20.86 -18.18
C ALA A 94 5.79 -21.74 -19.33
N LYS A 95 4.71 -21.30 -20.02
CA LYS A 95 4.22 -21.99 -21.23
C LYS A 95 5.26 -22.02 -22.35
N LYS A 96 5.99 -20.92 -22.58
CA LYS A 96 7.05 -20.87 -23.59
C LYS A 96 8.21 -21.81 -23.23
N LEU A 97 8.65 -21.80 -21.98
CA LEU A 97 9.69 -22.72 -21.47
C LEU A 97 9.30 -24.19 -21.65
N LEU A 98 8.05 -24.54 -21.31
CA LEU A 98 7.54 -25.90 -21.44
C LEU A 98 7.51 -26.35 -22.90
N ARG A 99 7.00 -25.50 -23.81
CA ARG A 99 7.02 -25.78 -25.25
C ARG A 99 8.43 -26.00 -25.79
N LEU A 100 9.39 -25.17 -25.39
CA LEU A 100 10.79 -25.33 -25.84
C LEU A 100 11.41 -26.62 -25.29
N LYS A 101 11.12 -27.00 -24.05
CA LYS A 101 11.60 -28.27 -23.48
C LYS A 101 11.00 -29.48 -24.20
N GLU A 102 9.71 -29.43 -24.54
CA GLU A 102 9.06 -30.48 -25.33
C GLU A 102 9.63 -30.56 -26.74
N ALA A 103 9.83 -29.41 -27.40
CA ALA A 103 10.46 -29.34 -28.70
C ALA A 103 11.89 -29.90 -28.68
N MET A 104 12.66 -29.60 -27.62
CA MET A 104 14.00 -30.14 -27.45
C MET A 104 14.00 -31.66 -27.35
N LYS A 105 13.07 -32.25 -26.57
CA LYS A 105 12.93 -33.71 -26.47
C LYS A 105 12.60 -34.36 -27.82
N ILE A 106 11.73 -33.73 -28.62
CA ILE A 106 11.38 -34.22 -29.96
C ILE A 106 12.61 -34.17 -30.88
N ALA A 107 13.35 -33.06 -30.85
CA ALA A 107 14.58 -32.93 -31.64
C ALA A 107 15.68 -33.90 -31.20
N GLU A 108 15.80 -34.17 -29.90
CA GLU A 108 16.73 -35.19 -29.36
C GLU A 108 16.43 -36.59 -29.86
N ALA A 109 15.15 -36.92 -30.07
CA ALA A 109 14.71 -38.18 -30.67
C ALA A 109 14.86 -38.23 -32.20
N GLY A 110 15.41 -37.19 -32.83
CA GLY A 110 15.54 -37.09 -34.30
C GLY A 110 14.24 -36.68 -35.01
N GLY A 111 13.23 -36.25 -34.26
CA GLY A 111 11.99 -35.73 -34.83
C GLY A 111 12.04 -34.23 -35.11
N ILE A 112 11.20 -33.75 -36.02
CA ILE A 112 11.02 -32.33 -36.30
C ILE A 112 9.93 -31.77 -35.36
N PRO A 113 10.27 -30.85 -34.44
CA PRO A 113 9.29 -30.25 -33.53
C PRO A 113 8.33 -29.32 -34.26
N LYS A 114 7.13 -29.13 -33.68
CA LYS A 114 6.15 -28.18 -34.21
C LYS A 114 6.70 -26.75 -34.21
N GLY A 115 6.57 -26.05 -35.33
CA GLY A 115 7.15 -24.72 -35.58
C GLY A 115 8.56 -24.74 -36.19
N PHE A 116 9.10 -25.93 -36.50
CA PHE A 116 10.37 -26.12 -37.21
C PHE A 116 10.17 -26.89 -38.51
N GLU A 117 8.94 -26.98 -39.04
CA GLU A 117 8.61 -27.72 -40.26
C GLU A 117 9.32 -27.16 -41.51
N GLU A 118 9.79 -25.91 -41.44
CA GLU A 118 10.54 -25.26 -42.51
C GLU A 118 12.00 -25.72 -42.57
N TYR A 119 12.57 -26.22 -41.46
CA TYR A 119 13.99 -26.59 -41.39
C TYR A 119 14.43 -27.63 -42.43
N PRO A 120 13.67 -28.72 -42.64
CA PRO A 120 13.96 -29.69 -43.71
C PRO A 120 13.85 -29.10 -45.13
N LEU A 121 13.12 -28.00 -45.33
CA LEU A 121 12.89 -27.40 -46.65
C LEU A 121 14.09 -26.57 -47.14
N TYR A 122 15.00 -26.18 -46.24
CA TYR A 122 16.18 -25.38 -46.60
C TYR A 122 17.33 -26.20 -47.20
N GLY A 123 17.17 -27.51 -47.33
CA GLY A 123 18.20 -28.43 -47.80
C GLY A 123 19.24 -28.76 -46.72
N GLY A 124 19.86 -29.93 -46.86
CA GLY A 124 20.80 -30.50 -45.88
C GLY A 124 20.45 -31.96 -45.56
N GLY A 125 21.41 -32.70 -45.01
CA GLY A 125 21.15 -34.05 -44.51
C GLY A 125 20.27 -34.04 -43.25
N ASP A 126 19.57 -35.13 -42.96
CA ASP A 126 18.69 -35.26 -41.78
C ASP A 126 19.42 -34.90 -40.47
N ASP A 127 20.72 -35.24 -40.39
CA ASP A 127 21.59 -34.91 -39.25
C ASP A 127 21.86 -33.40 -39.12
N GLU A 128 22.07 -32.70 -40.23
CA GLU A 128 22.33 -31.25 -40.27
C GLU A 128 21.08 -30.47 -39.89
N VAL A 129 19.92 -30.89 -40.41
CA VAL A 129 18.61 -30.33 -40.07
C VAL A 129 18.34 -30.50 -38.57
N THR A 130 18.56 -31.70 -38.04
CA THR A 130 18.38 -32.00 -36.61
C THR A 130 19.31 -31.18 -35.73
N ALA A 131 20.58 -31.02 -36.13
CA ALA A 131 21.56 -30.21 -35.41
C ALA A 131 21.16 -28.73 -35.37
N ALA A 132 20.72 -28.17 -36.51
CA ALA A 132 20.29 -26.78 -36.61
C ALA A 132 19.04 -26.48 -35.76
N ILE A 133 18.08 -27.41 -35.72
CA ILE A 133 16.90 -27.32 -34.84
C ILE A 133 17.33 -27.31 -33.38
N LYS A 134 18.20 -28.25 -32.96
CA LYS A 134 18.72 -28.33 -31.59
C LYS A 134 19.44 -27.05 -31.18
N GLU A 135 20.31 -26.51 -32.04
CA GLU A 135 21.07 -25.30 -31.75
C GLU A 135 20.14 -24.10 -31.49
N LYS A 136 19.12 -23.91 -32.33
CA LYS A 136 18.15 -22.82 -32.15
C LYS A 136 17.34 -23.00 -30.87
N LEU A 137 16.87 -24.21 -30.58
CA LEU A 137 16.13 -24.50 -29.34
C LEU A 137 16.99 -24.24 -28.09
N TRP A 138 18.28 -24.59 -28.13
CA TRP A 138 19.23 -24.29 -27.06
C TRP A 138 19.40 -22.78 -26.84
N LYS A 139 19.56 -22.00 -27.92
CA LYS A 139 19.63 -20.53 -27.83
C LYS A 139 18.37 -19.94 -27.20
N ASP A 140 17.20 -20.35 -27.68
CA ASP A 140 15.91 -19.89 -27.13
C ASP A 140 15.72 -20.26 -25.64
N LEU A 141 16.19 -21.44 -25.23
CA LEU A 141 16.16 -21.87 -23.83
C LEU A 141 17.10 -21.05 -22.94
N LEU A 142 18.30 -20.71 -23.44
CA LEU A 142 19.26 -19.87 -22.72
C LEU A 142 18.74 -18.44 -22.55
N GLU A 143 18.04 -17.90 -23.53
CA GLU A 143 17.45 -16.55 -23.45
C GLU A 143 16.29 -16.48 -22.44
N ILE A 144 15.50 -17.55 -22.32
CA ILE A 144 14.33 -17.56 -21.41
C ILE A 144 14.71 -17.75 -19.94
N LYS A 145 15.77 -18.49 -19.63
CA LYS A 145 16.15 -18.78 -18.23
C LYS A 145 16.34 -17.50 -17.39
N PRO A 146 17.11 -16.48 -17.82
CA PRO A 146 17.23 -15.22 -17.08
C PRO A 146 15.89 -14.48 -16.93
N ALA A 147 15.00 -14.59 -17.92
CA ALA A 147 13.68 -13.97 -17.86
C ALA A 147 12.79 -14.62 -16.78
N VAL A 148 12.89 -15.94 -16.60
CA VAL A 148 12.20 -16.67 -15.51
C VAL A 148 12.74 -16.23 -14.15
N GLU A 149 14.06 -16.20 -13.98
CA GLU A 149 14.70 -15.84 -12.71
C GLU A 149 14.38 -14.40 -12.29
N LYS A 150 14.54 -13.44 -13.22
CA LYS A 150 14.17 -12.03 -12.99
C LYS A 150 12.68 -11.89 -12.64
N SER A 151 11.83 -12.67 -13.31
CA SER A 151 10.39 -12.67 -13.02
C SER A 151 10.11 -13.15 -11.58
N ASN A 152 10.71 -14.23 -11.13
CA ASN A 152 10.52 -14.74 -9.77
C ASN A 152 11.04 -13.77 -8.71
N ALA A 153 12.16 -13.08 -8.98
CA ALA A 153 12.68 -12.05 -8.08
C ALA A 153 11.72 -10.85 -7.92
N ILE A 154 11.11 -10.41 -9.02
CA ILE A 154 10.11 -9.32 -9.00
C ILE A 154 8.86 -9.72 -8.21
N GLU A 155 8.41 -10.98 -8.33
CA GLU A 155 7.28 -11.49 -7.56
C GLU A 155 7.53 -11.39 -6.05
N ALA A 156 8.68 -11.90 -5.61
CA ALA A 156 9.08 -11.83 -4.20
C ALA A 156 9.15 -10.39 -3.68
N GLN A 157 9.54 -9.43 -4.53
CA GLN A 157 9.55 -8.01 -4.17
C GLN A 157 8.13 -7.42 -4.07
N ILE A 158 7.23 -7.77 -4.99
CA ILE A 158 5.82 -7.35 -4.96
C ILE A 158 5.14 -7.90 -3.70
N GLU A 159 5.35 -9.17 -3.36
CA GLU A 159 4.78 -9.78 -2.17
C GLU A 159 5.27 -9.13 -0.88
N LYS A 160 6.59 -8.90 -0.76
CA LYS A 160 7.17 -8.15 0.37
C LYS A 160 6.53 -6.77 0.52
N THR A 161 6.35 -6.06 -0.60
CA THR A 161 5.76 -4.72 -0.62
C THR A 161 4.28 -4.74 -0.23
N ILE A 162 3.52 -5.74 -0.68
CA ILE A 162 2.12 -5.93 -0.29
C ILE A 162 2.03 -6.20 1.21
N LYS A 163 2.87 -7.11 1.74
CA LYS A 163 2.90 -7.44 3.18
C LYS A 163 3.23 -6.22 4.03
N PHE A 164 4.24 -5.45 3.65
CA PHE A 164 4.61 -4.22 4.36
C PHE A 164 3.49 -3.17 4.33
N THR A 165 2.90 -2.93 3.16
CA THR A 165 1.81 -1.96 3.01
C THR A 165 0.58 -2.36 3.82
N LYS A 166 0.20 -3.65 3.82
CA LYS A 166 -0.90 -4.19 4.64
C LYS A 166 -0.64 -4.00 6.12
N ASN A 167 0.55 -4.36 6.61
CA ASN A 167 0.92 -4.19 8.02
C ASN A 167 0.87 -2.72 8.45
N ARG A 168 1.37 -1.80 7.61
CA ARG A 168 1.35 -0.36 7.89
C ARG A 168 -0.06 0.22 7.99
N ILE A 169 -1.01 -0.31 7.23
CA ILE A 169 -2.42 0.06 7.33
C ILE A 169 -3.02 -0.52 8.61
N SER A 170 -2.76 -1.80 8.89
CA SER A 170 -3.30 -2.49 10.08
C SER A 170 -2.88 -1.84 11.40
N ILE A 171 -1.61 -1.43 11.55
CA ILE A 171 -1.10 -0.79 12.79
C ILE A 171 -1.75 0.58 13.04
N ARG A 172 -2.20 1.26 11.99
CA ARG A 172 -2.75 2.61 12.10
C ARG A 172 -4.26 2.62 12.37
N TYR A 173 -4.96 1.51 12.13
CA TYR A 173 -6.42 1.40 12.26
C TYR A 173 -6.89 0.23 13.15
N GLY A 174 -5.96 -0.54 13.71
CA GLY A 174 -6.21 -1.57 14.72
C GLY A 174 -6.20 -1.03 16.14
#